data_AF-A0A847H552-F1
#
_entry.id   AF-A0A847H552-F1
#
_cell.length_a   1.000
_cell.length_b   1.000
_cell.length_c   1.000
_cell.angle_alpha   90.00
_cell.angle_beta   90.00
_cell.angle_gamma   90.00
#
_symmetry.space_group_name_H-M   'P 1'
#
loop_
_entity.id
_entity.type
_entity.pdbx_description
1 polymer ?
#
loop_
_entity_poly.entity_id
_entity_poly.type
_entity_poly.pdbx_seq_one_letter_code
_entity_poly.pdbx_strand_id
1 'polypeptide(L)'
;RSGQKIEFDGNIVLIGDCNAGSEIVASGDIIIWGVLSGIAHAGNRGNKKACIRAFRINAIQIRIADLLARKPDRIDMDRVDKSDLFNPEEAKISDGEIVIYSAHQEYY
;
A
#
# COMPACT_ATOMS: atom_id res chain seq x y z
N ARG A 1 -15.19 -0.04 -8.22
CA ARG A 1 -15.60 1.04 -9.18
C ARG A 1 -15.03 2.36 -8.67
N SER A 2 -14.69 3.33 -9.52
CA SER A 2 -14.05 4.60 -9.11
C SER A 2 -14.86 5.33 -8.02
N GLY A 3 -14.22 5.72 -6.91
CA GLY A 3 -14.86 6.33 -5.74
C GLY A 3 -15.22 5.36 -4.61
N GLN A 4 -14.78 4.11 -4.67
CA GLN A 4 -15.11 3.11 -3.66
C GLN A 4 -14.21 3.24 -2.43
N LYS A 5 -14.84 3.52 -1.28
CA LYS A 5 -14.20 3.47 0.03
C LYS A 5 -14.53 2.13 0.72
N ILE A 6 -13.51 1.44 1.20
CA ILE A 6 -13.62 0.24 2.04
C ILE A 6 -13.01 0.59 3.38
N GLU A 7 -13.76 0.39 4.46
CA GLU A 7 -13.30 0.66 5.82
C GLU A 7 -13.65 -0.53 6.72
N PHE A 8 -12.67 -1.01 7.48
CA PHE A 8 -12.85 -2.16 8.37
C PHE A 8 -12.04 -2.02 9.67
N ASP A 9 -12.66 -2.39 10.78
CA ASP A 9 -11.99 -2.44 12.09
C ASP A 9 -11.28 -3.78 12.28
N GLY A 10 -10.16 -3.93 11.58
CA GLY A 10 -9.29 -5.09 11.63
C GLY A 10 -8.32 -5.06 10.45
N ASN A 11 -7.94 -6.24 9.98
CA ASN A 11 -7.12 -6.40 8.78
C ASN A 11 -8.00 -6.48 7.52
N ILE A 12 -7.51 -5.98 6.39
CA ILE A 12 -8.16 -6.11 5.09
C ILE A 12 -7.28 -6.94 4.16
N VAL A 13 -7.87 -7.96 3.51
CA VAL A 13 -7.28 -8.64 2.36
C VAL A 13 -8.15 -8.34 1.15
N LEU A 14 -7.56 -7.77 0.10
CA LEU A 14 -8.21 -7.45 -1.15
C LEU A 14 -7.62 -8.30 -2.27
N ILE A 15 -8.47 -8.99 -3.01
CA ILE A 15 -8.08 -9.81 -4.16
C ILE A 15 -8.33 -9.01 -5.43
N GLY A 16 -7.26 -8.63 -6.12
CA GLY A 16 -7.29 -7.75 -7.29
C GLY A 16 -6.69 -6.35 -7.04
N ASP A 17 -6.87 -5.47 -8.01
CA ASP A 17 -6.23 -4.15 -8.02
C ASP A 17 -7.04 -3.07 -7.30
N CYS A 18 -6.33 -2.19 -6.60
CA CYS A 18 -6.86 -0.97 -5.99
C CYS A 18 -6.58 0.22 -6.90
N ASN A 19 -7.49 0.49 -7.83
CA ASN A 19 -7.35 1.56 -8.82
C ASN A 19 -7.24 2.97 -8.19
N ALA A 20 -6.76 3.97 -8.94
CA ALA A 20 -6.52 5.35 -8.48
C ALA A 20 -7.69 5.99 -7.68
N GLY A 21 -8.94 5.63 -7.99
CA GLY A 21 -10.13 6.12 -7.28
C GLY A 21 -10.57 5.30 -6.06
N SER A 22 -9.81 4.30 -5.60
CA SER A 22 -10.15 3.51 -4.41
C SER A 22 -9.53 4.10 -3.14
N GLU A 23 -10.25 4.01 -2.03
CA GLU A 23 -9.73 4.29 -0.68
C GLU A 23 -9.95 3.07 0.22
N ILE A 24 -8.87 2.57 0.82
CA ILE A 24 -8.90 1.40 1.70
C ILE A 24 -8.40 1.85 3.08
N VAL A 25 -9.21 1.63 4.11
CA VAL A 25 -8.94 2.06 5.48
C VAL A 25 -9.07 0.86 6.43
N ALA A 26 -8.03 0.57 7.19
CA ALA A 26 -7.99 -0.54 8.14
C ALA A 26 -7.41 -0.08 9.48
N SER A 27 -7.92 -0.63 10.59
CA SER A 27 -7.29 -0.45 11.90
C SER A 27 -6.08 -1.36 12.14
N GLY A 28 -5.94 -2.42 11.33
CA GLY A 28 -4.78 -3.29 11.24
C GLY A 28 -4.07 -3.18 9.88
N ASP A 29 -3.61 -4.32 9.38
CA ASP A 29 -2.87 -4.46 8.13
C ASP A 29 -3.79 -4.36 6.89
N ILE A 30 -3.20 -3.96 5.76
CA ILE A 30 -3.83 -4.04 4.44
C ILE A 30 -2.96 -4.92 3.55
N ILE A 31 -3.55 -5.96 2.96
CA ILE A 31 -2.89 -6.83 1.98
C ILE A 31 -3.70 -6.75 0.68
N ILE A 32 -3.02 -6.42 -0.41
CA ILE A 32 -3.60 -6.30 -1.75
C ILE A 32 -2.90 -7.33 -2.62
N TRP A 33 -3.65 -8.33 -3.06
CA TRP A 33 -3.17 -9.33 -4.01
C TRP A 33 -3.29 -8.77 -5.45
N GLY A 34 -2.54 -7.69 -5.71
CA GLY A 34 -2.62 -6.88 -6.93
C GLY A 34 -1.85 -5.57 -6.80
N VAL A 35 -2.15 -4.61 -7.68
CA VAL A 35 -1.53 -3.28 -7.71
C VAL A 35 -2.33 -2.29 -6.88
N LEU A 36 -1.64 -1.59 -5.95
CA LEU A 36 -2.20 -0.44 -5.24
C LEU A 36 -1.88 0.84 -6.00
N SER A 37 -2.89 1.46 -6.62
CA SER A 37 -2.80 2.79 -7.28
C SER A 37 -3.59 3.89 -6.55
N GLY A 38 -4.56 3.53 -5.71
CA GLY A 38 -5.38 4.47 -4.94
C GLY A 38 -4.76 4.94 -3.63
N ILE A 39 -5.61 5.12 -2.61
CA ILE A 39 -5.23 5.49 -1.24
C ILE A 39 -5.37 4.27 -0.33
N ALA A 40 -4.36 4.02 0.50
CA ALA A 40 -4.42 3.03 1.58
C ALA A 40 -4.05 3.67 2.93
N HIS A 41 -4.85 3.41 3.97
CA HIS A 41 -4.62 3.84 5.34
C HIS A 41 -4.70 2.65 6.29
N ALA A 42 -3.55 2.07 6.60
CA ALA A 42 -3.43 1.01 7.60
C ALA A 42 -3.22 1.59 9.00
N GLY A 43 -3.60 0.83 10.02
CA GLY A 43 -3.43 1.26 11.39
C GLY A 43 -4.15 2.56 11.76
N ASN A 44 -5.30 2.88 11.13
CA ASN A 44 -5.98 4.18 11.28
C ASN A 44 -6.38 4.55 12.72
N ARG A 45 -6.39 3.57 13.64
CA ARG A 45 -6.55 3.75 15.09
C ARG A 45 -5.23 3.95 15.86
N GLY A 46 -4.16 4.35 15.17
CA GLY A 46 -2.85 4.62 15.77
C GLY A 46 -1.90 3.41 15.83
N ASN A 47 -2.21 2.31 15.14
CA ASN A 47 -1.33 1.14 15.09
C ASN A 47 -0.12 1.40 14.18
N LYS A 48 0.98 1.88 14.77
CA LYS A 48 2.25 2.15 14.05
C LYS A 48 2.98 0.89 13.56
N LYS A 49 2.53 -0.31 13.96
CA LYS A 49 3.07 -1.59 13.47
C LYS A 49 2.32 -2.14 12.25
N ALA A 50 1.23 -1.49 11.85
CA ALA A 50 0.47 -1.93 10.70
C ALA A 50 1.30 -1.80 9.42
N CYS A 51 1.11 -2.74 8.50
CA CYS A 51 1.80 -2.78 7.21
C CYS A 51 0.80 -2.74 6.06
N ILE A 52 1.25 -2.20 4.92
CA ILE A 52 0.53 -2.28 3.64
C ILE A 52 1.38 -3.12 2.69
N ARG A 53 0.82 -4.23 2.20
CA ARG A 53 1.50 -5.14 1.27
C ARG A 53 0.75 -5.19 -0.04
N ALA A 54 1.48 -5.12 -1.15
CA ALA A 54 0.90 -5.27 -2.48
C ALA A 54 1.89 -5.98 -3.41
N PHE A 55 1.44 -6.46 -4.56
CA PHE A 55 2.38 -6.87 -5.61
C PHE A 55 3.18 -5.69 -6.13
N ARG A 56 2.55 -4.53 -6.22
CA ARG A 56 3.19 -3.24 -6.45
C ARG A 56 2.42 -2.12 -5.75
N ILE A 57 3.16 -1.18 -5.20
CA ILE A 57 2.70 0.02 -4.51
C ILE A 57 3.00 1.21 -5.43
N ASN A 58 2.01 1.56 -6.24
CA ASN A 58 1.97 2.76 -7.07
C ASN A 58 0.94 3.77 -6.52
N ALA A 59 0.79 3.79 -5.19
CA ALA A 59 -0.27 4.51 -4.51
C ALA A 59 -0.15 6.02 -4.73
N ILE A 60 -1.28 6.70 -4.93
CA ILE A 60 -1.34 8.17 -4.84
C ILE A 60 -0.92 8.60 -3.43
N GLN A 61 -1.34 7.84 -2.42
CA GLN A 61 -1.06 8.14 -1.02
C GLN A 61 -1.08 6.88 -0.16
N ILE A 62 -0.12 6.80 0.76
CA ILE A 62 -0.02 5.75 1.78
C ILE A 62 -0.12 6.42 3.15
N ARG A 63 -0.90 5.84 4.05
CA ARG A 63 -0.93 6.22 5.46
C ARG A 63 -0.74 5.00 6.34
N ILE A 64 0.06 5.16 7.38
CA ILE A 64 0.21 4.17 8.45
C ILE A 64 0.12 4.92 9.76
N ALA A 65 -0.90 4.62 10.57
CA ALA A 65 -1.24 5.40 11.75
C ALA A 65 -1.41 6.90 11.41
N ASP A 66 -0.61 7.76 12.03
CA ASP A 66 -0.57 9.22 11.88
C ASP A 66 0.37 9.67 10.74
N LEU A 67 1.18 8.78 10.18
CA LEU A 67 2.12 9.11 9.11
C LEU A 67 1.48 9.03 7.73
N LEU A 68 1.96 9.88 6.83
CA LEU A 68 1.49 10.00 5.46
C LEU A 68 2.67 10.15 4.50
N ALA A 69 2.68 9.33 3.46
CA ALA A 69 3.59 9.43 2.32
C ALA A 69 2.78 9.62 1.03
N ARG A 70 3.32 10.42 0.11
CA ARG A 70 2.74 10.67 -1.23
C ARG A 70 3.80 10.39 -2.28
N LYS A 71 3.36 9.91 -3.45
CA LYS A 71 4.24 9.79 -4.60
C LYS A 71 4.77 11.19 -4.99
N PRO A 72 6.08 11.37 -5.26
CA PRO A 72 6.60 12.62 -5.81
C PRO A 72 5.94 12.97 -7.15
N ASP A 73 5.78 14.26 -7.46
CA ASP A 73 5.06 14.74 -8.64
C ASP A 73 5.70 14.37 -10.00
N ARG A 74 6.95 13.85 -10.02
CA ARG A 74 7.58 13.36 -11.25
C ARG A 74 7.08 11.95 -11.57
N ILE A 75 6.28 11.90 -12.62
CA ILE A 75 5.67 10.71 -13.16
C ILE A 75 6.71 10.00 -14.04
N ASP A 76 7.47 9.08 -13.48
CA ASP A 76 8.01 7.98 -14.27
C ASP A 76 6.88 6.94 -14.38
N MET A 77 6.04 7.10 -15.41
CA MET A 77 5.17 6.00 -15.88
C MET A 77 6.05 5.03 -16.66
N ASP A 78 6.97 4.37 -15.98
CA ASP A 78 7.58 3.19 -16.58
C ASP A 78 6.46 2.16 -16.72
N ARG A 79 6.23 1.76 -17.97
CA ARG A 79 5.32 0.67 -18.31
C ARG A 79 5.70 -0.50 -17.41
N VAL A 80 4.81 -0.87 -16.49
CA VAL A 80 5.03 -2.00 -15.61
C VAL A 80 5.12 -3.24 -16.49
N ASP A 81 6.33 -3.79 -16.64
CA ASP A 81 6.48 -5.08 -17.26
C ASP A 81 5.81 -6.11 -16.34
N LYS A 82 5.07 -7.05 -16.92
CA LYS A 82 4.34 -8.06 -16.12
C LYS A 82 5.31 -8.96 -15.36
N SER A 83 6.56 -9.09 -15.82
CA SER A 83 7.65 -9.74 -15.10
C SER A 83 7.95 -9.09 -13.75
N ASP A 84 7.76 -7.77 -13.65
CA ASP A 84 8.14 -6.99 -12.47
C ASP A 84 7.04 -6.94 -11.40
N LEU A 85 5.87 -7.53 -11.67
CA LEU A 85 4.77 -7.64 -10.70
C LEU A 85 5.02 -8.70 -9.62
N PHE A 86 5.97 -9.62 -9.82
CA PHE A 86 6.27 -10.69 -8.86
C PHE A 86 7.32 -10.29 -7.81
N ASN A 87 7.56 -8.99 -7.62
CA ASN A 87 8.33 -8.46 -6.50
C ASN A 87 7.39 -7.74 -5.55
N PRO A 88 6.69 -8.45 -4.63
CA PRO A 88 5.80 -7.81 -3.69
C PRO A 88 6.52 -6.75 -2.89
N GLU A 89 5.82 -5.67 -2.59
CA GLU A 89 6.33 -4.54 -1.84
C GLU A 89 5.59 -4.45 -0.51
N GLU A 90 6.33 -4.11 0.54
CA GLU A 90 5.82 -3.85 1.89
C GLU A 90 6.12 -2.40 2.28
N ALA A 91 5.07 -1.62 2.52
CA ALA A 91 5.19 -0.33 3.20
C ALA A 91 4.99 -0.52 4.71
N LYS A 92 5.97 -0.06 5.50
CA LYS A 92 5.94 -0.05 6.96
C LYS A 92 6.63 1.19 7.51
N ILE A 93 6.45 1.45 8.79
CA ILE A 93 7.17 2.54 9.47
C ILE A 93 8.57 2.04 9.84
N SER A 94 9.60 2.75 9.38
CA SER A 94 11.00 2.60 9.82
C SER A 94 11.56 3.97 10.14
N ASP A 95 12.23 4.10 11.28
CA ASP A 95 12.90 5.33 11.71
C ASP A 95 12.01 6.60 11.66
N GLY A 96 10.70 6.43 11.89
CA GLY A 96 9.73 7.53 11.92
C GLY A 96 9.16 7.92 10.55
N GLU A 97 9.55 7.22 9.48
CA GLU A 97 9.07 7.45 8.12
C GLU A 97 8.41 6.19 7.55
N ILE A 98 7.59 6.36 6.51
CA ILE A 98 7.04 5.21 5.76
C ILE A 98 8.07 4.83 4.69
N VAL A 99 8.58 3.61 4.77
CA VAL A 99 9.56 3.05 3.84
C VAL A 99 8.93 1.87 3.11
N ILE A 100 9.19 1.77 1.80
CA ILE A 100 8.74 0.68 0.94
C ILE A 100 9.92 -0.26 0.68
N TYR A 101 9.77 -1.53 1.05
CA TYR A 101 10.76 -2.58 0.85
C TYR A 101 10.29 -3.55 -0.23
N SER A 102 11.22 -4.05 -1.05
CA SER A 102 10.96 -5.25 -1.84
C SER A 102 10.97 -6.47 -0.92
N ALA A 103 9.87 -7.21 -0.88
CA ALA A 103 9.71 -8.40 -0.04
C ALA A 103 10.59 -9.58 -0.48
N HIS A 104 11.34 -9.46 -1.59
CA HIS A 104 12.24 -10.49 -2.11
C HIS A 104 13.64 -10.50 -1.44
N GLN A 105 14.00 -9.53 -0.59
CA GLN A 105 15.40 -9.37 -0.13
C GLN A 105 15.73 -9.80 1.31
N GLU A 106 14.84 -10.46 2.06
CA GLU A 106 15.14 -10.83 3.46
C GLU A 106 15.34 -12.34 3.73
N TYR A 107 15.38 -13.20 2.70
CA TYR A 107 15.46 -14.65 2.91
C TYR A 107 16.53 -15.37 2.08
N TYR A 108 17.78 -14.89 2.06
CA TYR A 108 18.96 -15.73 1.79
C TYR A 108 20.23 -15.15 2.42
#